data_AF-A0AAP5IG38-F1
#
_entry.id   AF-A0AAP5IG38-F1
#
_cell.length_a   1.000
_cell.length_b   1.000
_cell.length_c   1.000
_cell.angle_alpha   90.00
_cell.angle_beta   90.00
_cell.angle_gamma   90.00
#
_symmetry.space_group_name_H-M   'P 1'
#
loop_
_entity.id
_entity.type
_entity.pdbx_description
1 polymer ?
#
loop_
_entity_poly.entity_id
_entity_poly.type
_entity_poly.pdbx_seq_one_letter_code
_entity_poly.pdbx_strand_id
1 'polypeptide(L)' 'MSISLQYPALFILLLASLLGTINQMSLALDELDIERFCLWTAIASVIAGLPVTLL' A
#
# COMPACT_ATOMS: atom_id res chain seq x y z
N MET A 1 -1.51 -14.86 -22.20
CA MET A 1 -1.10 -13.57 -21.61
C MET A 1 0.26 -13.77 -20.98
N SER A 2 1.31 -13.18 -21.56
CA SER A 2 2.71 -13.48 -21.27
C SER A 2 3.09 -13.05 -19.85
N ILE A 3 3.70 -13.95 -19.07
CA ILE A 3 4.16 -13.74 -17.68
C ILE A 3 4.98 -12.43 -17.53
N SER A 4 5.65 -12.00 -18.59
CA SER A 4 6.44 -10.76 -18.67
C SER A 4 5.65 -9.46 -18.43
N LEU A 5 4.34 -9.41 -18.71
CA LEU A 5 3.54 -8.19 -18.50
C LEU A 5 2.86 -8.16 -17.11
N GLN A 6 2.70 -9.33 -16.48
CA GLN A 6 1.98 -9.48 -15.21
C GLN A 6 2.81 -9.00 -14.02
N TYR A 7 4.11 -9.29 -14.01
CA TYR A 7 5.04 -8.86 -12.98
C TYR A 7 5.13 -7.34 -12.80
N PRO A 8 5.43 -6.54 -13.85
CA PRO A 8 5.49 -5.08 -13.72
C PRO A 8 4.13 -4.47 -13.37
N ALA A 9 3.02 -5.04 -13.85
CA ALA A 9 1.68 -4.58 -13.50
C ALA A 9 1.38 -4.75 -12.00
N LEU A 10 1.83 -5.85 -11.38
CA LEU A 10 1.72 -6.10 -9.95
C LEU A 10 2.48 -5.05 -9.12
N PHE A 11 3.72 -4.73 -9.50
CA PHE A 11 4.50 -3.69 -8.82
C PHE A 11 3.87 -2.29 -8.94
N ILE A 12 3.34 -1.94 -10.11
CA ILE A 12 2.63 -0.67 -10.31
C ILE A 12 1.37 -0.62 -9.43
N LEU A 13 0.63 -1.73 -9.33
CA LEU A 13 -0.55 -1.83 -8.48
C LEU A 13 -0.20 -1.68 -6.99
N LEU A 14 0.86 -2.36 -6.53
CA LEU A 14 1.38 -2.23 -5.17
C LEU A 14 1.81 -0.79 -4.86
N LEU A 15 2.52 -0.15 -5.79
CA LEU A 15 2.94 1.24 -5.67
C LEU A 15 1.74 2.20 -5.58
N ALA A 16 0.74 2.03 -6.45
CA ALA A 16 -0.49 2.83 -6.42
C ALA A 16 -1.26 2.65 -5.10
N SER A 17 -1.31 1.42 -4.59
CA SER A 17 -1.94 1.11 -3.32
C SER A 17 -1.21 1.79 -2.15
N LEU A 18 0.13 1.71 -2.11
CA LEU A 18 0.94 2.40 -1.09
C LEU A 18 0.74 3.92 -1.13
N LEU A 19 0.77 4.54 -2.31
CA LEU A 19 0.48 5.97 -2.48
C LEU A 19 -0.92 6.33 -1.94
N GLY A 20 -1.92 5.48 -2.21
CA GLY A 20 -3.26 5.64 -1.66
C GLY A 20 -3.29 5.58 -0.13
N THR A 21 -2.58 4.64 0.48
CA THR A 21 -2.49 4.54 1.94
C THR A 21 -1.80 5.76 2.58
N ILE A 22 -0.76 6.31 1.95
CA ILE A 22 -0.09 7.53 2.42
C ILE A 22 -1.06 8.71 2.45
N ASN A 23 -1.89 8.85 1.41
CA ASN A 23 -2.91 9.91 1.38
C ASN A 23 -3.94 9.75 2.51
N GLN A 24 -4.40 8.53 2.77
CA GLN A 24 -5.33 8.25 3.87
C GLN A 24 -4.69 8.49 5.25
N MET A 25 -3.40 8.17 5.43
CA MET A 25 -2.66 8.49 6.65
C MET A 25 -2.54 10.00 6.86
N SER A 26 -2.28 10.77 5.79
CA SER A 26 -2.23 12.23 5.86
C SER A 26 -3.55 12.81 6.32
N LEU A 27 -4.67 12.36 5.74
CA LEU A 27 -6.01 12.80 6.14
C LEU A 27 -6.32 12.44 7.60
N ALA A 28 -5.93 11.24 8.04
CA ALA A 28 -6.13 10.83 9.44
C ALA A 28 -5.32 11.69 10.42
N LEU A 29 -4.09 12.08 10.06
CA LEU A 29 -3.28 13.00 10.87
C LEU A 29 -3.89 14.41 10.92
N ASP A 30 -4.42 14.91 9.79
CA ASP A 30 -5.12 16.19 9.73
C ASP A 30 -6.39 16.19 10.60
N GLU A 31 -7.10 15.06 10.67
CA GLU A 31 -8.28 14.85 11.52
C GLU A 31 -7.93 14.53 12.99
N LEU A 32 -6.63 14.42 13.34
CA LEU A 32 -6.13 13.94 14.66
C LEU A 32 -6.65 12.54 15.04
N ASP A 33 -7.03 11.72 14.05
CA ASP A 33 -7.54 10.36 14.22
C ASP A 33 -6.39 9.35 14.18
N ILE A 34 -5.78 9.13 15.35
CA ILE A 34 -4.65 8.21 15.52
C ILE A 34 -5.05 6.75 15.30
N GLU A 35 -6.30 6.37 15.59
CA GLU A 35 -6.78 5.00 15.37
C GLU A 35 -6.82 4.69 13.87
N ARG A 36 -7.39 5.59 13.09
CA ARG A 36 -7.43 5.49 11.62
C ARG A 36 -6.03 5.54 11.03
N PHE A 37 -5.13 6.39 11.55
CA PHE A 37 -3.73 6.40 11.13
C PHE A 37 -3.04 5.05 11.38
N CYS A 38 -3.20 4.47 12.57
CA CYS A 38 -2.64 3.16 12.91
C CYS A 38 -3.18 2.05 12.00
N LEU A 39 -4.48 2.08 11.69
CA LEU A 39 -5.12 1.14 10.77
C LEU A 39 -4.50 1.21 9.36
N TRP A 40 -4.39 2.41 8.80
CA TRP A 40 -3.77 2.59 7.48
C TRP A 40 -2.30 2.20 7.48
N THR A 41 -1.57 2.48 8.56
CA THR A 41 -0.16 2.07 8.72
C THR A 41 -0.01 0.56 8.72
N ALA A 42 -0.90 -0.16 9.41
CA ALA A 42 -0.90 -1.62 9.41
C ALA A 42 -1.20 -2.18 8.00
N ILE A 43 -2.19 -1.61 7.29
CA ILE A 43 -2.51 -2.00 5.91
C ILE A 43 -1.32 -1.76 4.97
N ALA A 44 -0.68 -0.60 5.06
CA ALA A 44 0.50 -0.28 4.26
C ALA A 44 1.67 -1.23 4.53
N SER A 45 1.86 -1.65 5.79
CA SER A 45 2.88 -2.63 6.17
C SER A 45 2.62 -4.00 5.51
N VAL A 46 1.37 -4.46 5.47
CA VAL A 46 1.00 -5.70 4.76
C VAL A 46 1.29 -5.59 3.27
N ILE A 47 0.90 -4.47 2.63
CA ILE A 47 1.14 -4.25 1.20
C ILE A 47 2.64 -4.22 0.89
N ALA A 48 3.44 -3.55 1.72
CA ALA A 48 4.89 -3.49 1.59
C ALA A 48 5.57 -4.85 1.77
N GLY A 49 4.98 -5.77 2.54
CA GLY A 49 5.49 -7.13 2.75
C GLY A 49 5.18 -8.11 1.60
N LEU A 50 4.10 -7.90 0.85
CA LEU A 50 3.71 -8.77 -0.29
C LEU A 50 4.81 -9.00 -1.34
N PRO A 51 5.54 -7.97 -1.83
CA PRO A 51 6.59 -8.20 -2.82
C PRO A 51 7.77 -9.00 -2.29
N VAL A 52 7.97 -9.09 -0.97
CA VAL A 52 9.03 -9.92 -0.36
C VAL A 52 8.61 -11.38 -0.24
N THR A 53 7.31 -11.66 -0.07
CA THR A 53 6.79 -13.02 0.09
C THR A 53 6.45 -13.72 -1.22
N LEU A 54 6.27 -12.97 -2.31
CA LEU A 54 5.95 -13.47 -3.65
C LEU A 54 7.18 -13.71 -4.55
N LEU A 55 8.38 -13.37 -4.05
CA LEU A 55 9.66 -13.44 -4.75
C LEU A 55 10.43 -14.69 -4.32
#